data_AF-A0A0V1Q0Z5-F1
#
_entry.id   AF-A0A0V1Q0Z5-F1
#
_cell.length_a   1.000
_cell.length_b   1.000
_cell.length_c   1.000
_cell.angle_alpha   90.00
_cell.angle_beta   90.00
_cell.angle_gamma   90.00
#
_symmetry.space_group_name_H-M   'P 1'
#
loop_
_entity.id
_entity.type
_entity.pdbx_description
1 polymer ?
#
loop_
_entity_poly.entity_id
_entity_poly.type
_entity_poly.pdbx_seq_one_letter_code
_entity_poly.pdbx_strand_id
1 'polypeptide(L)'
;MEALGTLKQVEAEKQKQIDEDKNKELKNKYTNEALNAERRKNQEEREYRKYIMEETNEDESSIVNYLEILDSFISKPQADDCLVNLVPVFAPWSSLTKFKYKVKIQPGSGKKGKCINDTLNYFANRKMDPSHTDTDLDWENERDILKGTKPNDLMGVFTVSKVKLMLPGGQDKAAKNAPAKRGKR
;
A
#
# COMPACT_ATOMS: atom_id res chain seq x y z
N MET A 1 -66.80 63.39 -45.85
CA MET A 1 -65.77 63.80 -44.87
C MET A 1 -65.35 62.56 -44.06
N GLU A 2 -64.87 61.48 -44.71
CA GLU A 2 -64.72 60.16 -44.04
C GLU A 2 -63.47 59.35 -44.43
N ALA A 3 -62.52 59.89 -45.20
CA ALA A 3 -61.39 59.10 -45.73
C ALA A 3 -60.03 59.35 -45.03
N LEU A 4 -60.02 59.83 -43.77
CA LEU A 4 -58.77 60.07 -43.01
C LEU A 4 -58.66 59.24 -41.71
N GLY A 5 -59.72 58.50 -41.31
CA GLY A 5 -59.73 57.72 -40.06
C GLY A 5 -59.06 56.35 -40.15
N THR A 6 -59.03 55.73 -41.33
CA THR A 6 -58.59 54.33 -41.52
C THR A 6 -57.08 54.17 -41.66
N LEU A 7 -56.38 55.13 -42.29
CA LEU A 7 -54.91 55.09 -42.45
C LEU A 7 -54.17 55.18 -41.10
N LYS A 8 -54.64 56.04 -40.20
CA LYS A 8 -54.03 56.26 -38.88
C LYS A 8 -54.19 55.06 -37.93
N GLN A 9 -55.25 54.26 -38.11
CA GLN A 9 -55.49 53.03 -37.35
C GLN A 9 -54.56 51.89 -37.81
N VAL A 10 -54.36 51.75 -39.13
CA VAL A 10 -53.45 50.73 -39.70
C VAL A 10 -51.99 51.00 -39.34
N GLU A 11 -51.56 52.27 -39.30
CA GLU A 11 -50.22 52.64 -38.85
C GLU A 11 -50.01 52.37 -37.35
N ALA A 12 -51.02 52.63 -36.51
CA ALA A 12 -50.96 52.35 -35.08
C ALA A 12 -50.90 50.84 -34.76
N GLU A 13 -51.59 50.00 -35.54
CA GLU A 13 -51.52 48.54 -35.39
C GLU A 13 -50.16 47.97 -35.82
N LYS A 14 -49.59 48.46 -36.92
CA LYS A 14 -48.22 48.09 -37.34
C LYS A 14 -47.18 48.51 -36.30
N GLN A 15 -47.32 49.70 -35.72
CA GLN A 15 -46.43 50.17 -34.67
C GLN A 15 -46.50 49.29 -33.42
N LYS A 16 -47.71 48.89 -33.00
CA LYS A 16 -47.91 47.94 -31.90
C LYS A 16 -47.29 46.56 -32.18
N GLN A 17 -47.42 46.03 -33.39
CA GLN A 17 -46.78 44.76 -33.77
C GLN A 17 -45.25 44.85 -33.72
N ILE A 18 -44.68 45.95 -34.22
CA ILE A 18 -43.23 46.20 -34.15
C ILE A 18 -42.75 46.30 -32.69
N ASP A 19 -43.52 46.97 -31.83
CA ASP A 19 -43.17 47.13 -30.42
C ASP A 19 -43.34 45.81 -29.64
N GLU A 20 -44.34 44.98 -29.97
CA GLU A 20 -44.52 43.63 -29.43
C GLU A 20 -43.39 42.68 -29.84
N ASP A 21 -42.98 42.71 -31.11
CA ASP A 21 -41.87 41.89 -31.61
C ASP A 21 -40.54 42.33 -31.01
N LYS A 22 -40.29 43.63 -30.88
CA LYS A 22 -39.13 44.16 -30.13
C LYS A 22 -39.14 43.73 -28.66
N ASN A 23 -40.31 43.73 -28.01
CA ASN A 23 -40.44 43.32 -26.62
C ASN A 23 -40.24 41.80 -26.44
N LYS A 24 -40.70 40.97 -27.39
CA LYS A 24 -40.39 39.54 -27.43
C LYS A 24 -38.89 39.28 -27.64
N GLU A 25 -38.26 40.01 -28.54
CA GLU A 25 -36.82 39.88 -28.81
C GLU A 25 -35.98 40.27 -27.59
N LEU A 26 -36.36 41.35 -26.89
CA LEU A 26 -35.75 41.76 -25.63
C LEU A 26 -35.91 40.68 -24.55
N LYS A 27 -37.12 40.15 -24.34
CA LYS A 27 -37.36 39.06 -23.38
C LYS A 27 -36.54 37.80 -23.70
N ASN A 28 -36.39 37.45 -24.97
CA ASN A 28 -35.56 36.32 -25.39
C ASN A 28 -34.06 36.58 -25.14
N LYS A 29 -33.58 37.81 -25.35
CA LYS A 29 -32.20 38.20 -25.02
C LYS A 29 -31.94 38.07 -23.51
N TYR A 30 -32.81 38.62 -22.66
CA TYR A 30 -32.68 38.51 -21.20
C TYR A 30 -32.74 37.06 -20.71
N THR A 31 -33.64 36.24 -21.27
CA THR A 31 -33.75 34.82 -20.91
C THR A 31 -32.49 34.03 -21.30
N ASN A 32 -31.96 34.29 -22.50
CA ASN A 32 -30.72 33.64 -22.96
C ASN A 32 -29.49 34.08 -22.15
N GLU A 33 -29.43 35.34 -21.75
CA GLU A 33 -28.35 35.87 -20.92
C GLU A 33 -28.39 35.26 -19.50
N ALA A 34 -29.58 35.13 -18.91
CA ALA A 34 -29.77 34.45 -17.62
C ALA A 34 -29.37 32.97 -17.68
N LEU A 35 -29.78 32.24 -18.73
CA LEU A 35 -29.40 30.84 -18.96
C LEU A 35 -27.88 30.69 -19.13
N ASN A 36 -27.23 31.59 -19.85
CA ASN A 36 -25.78 31.57 -20.03
C ASN A 36 -25.04 31.89 -18.72
N ALA A 37 -25.54 32.82 -17.91
CA ALA A 37 -24.97 33.11 -16.59
C ALA A 37 -25.10 31.90 -15.63
N GLU A 38 -26.24 31.21 -15.66
CA GLU A 38 -26.47 30.00 -14.87
C GLU A 38 -25.55 28.84 -15.29
N ARG A 39 -25.35 28.66 -16.61
CA ARG A 39 -24.40 27.67 -17.15
C ARG A 39 -22.97 27.95 -16.72
N ARG A 40 -22.54 29.22 -16.72
CA ARG A 40 -21.20 29.62 -16.27
C ARG A 40 -21.00 29.33 -14.78
N LYS A 41 -21.97 29.69 -13.93
CA LYS A 41 -21.93 29.34 -12.49
C LYS A 41 -21.84 27.83 -12.26
N ASN A 42 -22.67 27.05 -12.97
CA ASN A 42 -22.64 25.59 -12.85
C ASN A 42 -21.33 24.97 -13.34
N GLN A 43 -20.66 25.59 -14.32
CA GLN A 43 -19.35 25.15 -14.79
C GLN A 43 -18.26 25.49 -13.77
N GLU A 44 -18.24 26.73 -13.25
CA GLU A 44 -17.32 27.19 -12.20
C GLU A 44 -17.45 26.34 -10.92
N GLU A 45 -18.67 25.98 -10.53
CA GLU A 45 -18.92 25.11 -9.36
C GLU A 45 -18.40 23.68 -9.58
N ARG A 46 -18.52 23.14 -10.79
CA ARG A 46 -17.95 21.83 -11.13
C ARG A 46 -16.42 21.86 -11.12
N GLU A 47 -15.83 22.90 -11.67
CA GLU A 47 -14.38 23.10 -11.70
C GLU A 47 -13.83 23.26 -10.27
N TYR A 48 -14.50 24.07 -9.44
CA TYR A 48 -14.18 24.23 -8.02
C TYR A 48 -14.28 22.91 -7.24
N ARG A 49 -15.35 22.15 -7.46
CA ARG A 49 -15.53 20.83 -6.82
C ARG A 49 -14.46 19.83 -7.24
N LYS A 50 -14.01 19.88 -8.49
CA LYS A 50 -12.92 19.03 -8.98
C LYS A 50 -11.58 19.38 -8.31
N TYR A 51 -11.28 20.68 -8.18
CA TYR A 51 -10.08 21.18 -7.52
C TYR A 51 -9.99 20.73 -6.05
N ILE A 52 -11.09 20.93 -5.29
CA ILE A 52 -11.18 20.47 -3.89
C ILE A 52 -10.93 18.95 -3.78
N MET A 53 -11.49 18.15 -4.70
CA MET A 53 -11.34 16.70 -4.69
C MET A 53 -9.93 16.23 -5.07
N GLU A 54 -9.25 16.92 -6.00
CA GLU A 54 -7.84 16.65 -6.34
C GLU A 54 -6.92 16.99 -5.16
N GLU A 55 -7.11 18.14 -4.51
CA GLU A 55 -6.33 18.57 -3.33
C GLU A 55 -6.51 17.61 -2.14
N THR A 56 -7.73 17.16 -1.87
CA THR A 56 -8.00 16.22 -0.77
C THR A 56 -7.35 14.84 -0.99
N ASN A 57 -7.22 14.41 -2.24
CA ASN A 57 -6.62 13.10 -2.56
C ASN A 57 -5.09 13.09 -2.47
N GLU A 58 -4.41 14.22 -2.72
CA GLU A 58 -2.95 14.30 -2.66
C GLU A 58 -2.41 14.31 -1.22
N ASP A 59 -3.17 14.85 -0.26
CA ASP A 59 -2.67 15.04 1.12
C ASP A 59 -2.97 13.87 2.08
N GLU A 60 -4.11 13.18 1.95
CA GLU A 60 -4.43 12.05 2.87
C GLU A 60 -3.84 10.71 2.43
N SER A 61 -3.62 10.50 1.13
CA SER A 61 -3.07 9.23 0.61
C SER A 61 -1.54 9.11 0.72
N SER A 62 -0.86 10.21 1.06
CA SER A 62 0.60 10.33 1.00
C SER A 62 1.29 10.37 2.37
N ILE A 63 0.54 10.54 3.47
CA ILE A 63 1.11 10.51 4.83
C ILE A 63 1.15 9.05 5.31
N VAL A 64 2.21 8.34 4.91
CA VAL A 64 2.54 7.03 5.49
C VAL A 64 2.86 7.25 6.97
N ASN A 65 1.96 6.81 7.86
CA ASN A 65 2.18 6.87 9.30
C ASN A 65 3.18 5.78 9.72
N TYR A 66 4.47 6.11 9.69
CA TYR A 66 5.55 5.18 10.05
C TYR A 66 5.44 4.66 11.48
N LEU A 67 4.86 5.42 12.42
CA LEU A 67 4.70 4.98 13.81
C LEU A 67 3.70 3.83 13.91
N GLU A 68 2.58 3.93 13.21
CA GLU A 68 1.58 2.86 13.15
C GLU A 68 2.14 1.58 12.51
N ILE A 69 2.98 1.73 11.48
CA ILE A 69 3.70 0.58 10.88
C ILE A 69 4.65 -0.05 11.88
N LEU A 70 5.38 0.74 12.66
CA LEU A 70 6.30 0.21 13.68
C LEU A 70 5.55 -0.53 14.79
N ASP A 71 4.39 -0.01 15.20
CA ASP A 71 3.53 -0.65 16.20
C ASP A 71 2.88 -1.96 15.69
N SER A 72 2.78 -2.13 14.36
CA SER A 72 2.28 -3.36 13.74
C SER A 72 3.27 -4.54 13.78
N PHE A 73 4.52 -4.32 14.19
CA PHE A 73 5.51 -5.39 14.23
C PHE A 73 5.38 -6.29 15.46
N ILE A 74 5.29 -7.59 15.19
CA ILE A 74 5.05 -8.62 16.20
C ILE A 74 6.26 -9.55 16.29
N SER A 75 6.75 -9.78 17.52
CA SER A 75 7.92 -10.65 17.76
C SER A 75 7.58 -12.12 17.97
N LYS A 76 6.35 -12.41 18.46
CA LYS A 76 5.80 -13.74 18.65
C LYS A 76 4.31 -13.71 18.28
N PRO A 77 3.91 -14.32 17.14
CA PRO A 77 2.51 -14.36 16.71
C PRO A 77 1.58 -14.95 17.79
N GLN A 78 0.43 -14.32 17.94
CA GLN A 78 -0.72 -14.73 18.75
C GLN A 78 -1.85 -15.23 17.85
N ALA A 79 -2.80 -15.98 18.42
CA ALA A 79 -3.83 -16.66 17.62
C ALA A 79 -4.74 -15.68 16.85
N ASP A 80 -4.90 -14.47 17.38
CA ASP A 80 -5.72 -13.41 16.80
C ASP A 80 -4.95 -12.50 15.82
N ASP A 81 -3.63 -12.72 15.63
CA ASP A 81 -2.79 -11.87 14.79
C ASP A 81 -2.95 -12.24 13.30
N CYS A 82 -2.96 -11.22 12.44
CA CYS A 82 -2.92 -11.38 10.99
C CYS A 82 -1.50 -11.18 10.46
N LEU A 83 -0.87 -12.26 9.99
CA LEU A 83 0.50 -12.23 9.50
C LEU A 83 0.54 -11.89 8.01
N VAL A 84 1.14 -10.75 7.68
CA VAL A 84 1.28 -10.28 6.29
C VAL A 84 2.61 -10.68 5.68
N ASN A 85 3.71 -10.43 6.40
CA ASN A 85 5.06 -10.72 5.93
C ASN A 85 6.04 -10.80 7.12
N LEU A 86 7.25 -11.30 6.87
CA LEU A 86 8.33 -11.28 7.85
C LEU A 86 9.27 -10.09 7.61
N VAL A 87 9.76 -9.51 8.70
CA VAL A 87 10.81 -8.48 8.67
C VAL A 87 12.07 -9.05 9.32
N PRO A 88 13.17 -9.19 8.58
CA PRO A 88 14.38 -9.77 9.13
C PRO A 88 15.17 -8.73 9.96
N VAL A 89 15.63 -9.16 11.13
CA VAL A 89 16.34 -8.29 12.08
C VAL A 89 17.69 -8.92 12.46
N PHE A 90 18.74 -8.12 12.46
CA PHE A 90 20.05 -8.49 13.00
C PHE A 90 20.38 -7.63 14.21
N ALA A 91 20.39 -8.25 15.39
CA ALA A 91 20.55 -7.56 16.67
C ALA A 91 21.33 -8.43 17.67
N PRO A 92 21.84 -7.84 18.77
CA PRO A 92 22.43 -8.60 19.87
C PRO A 92 21.47 -9.65 20.43
N TRP A 93 22.00 -10.80 20.86
CA TRP A 93 21.19 -11.94 21.32
C TRP A 93 20.27 -11.58 22.50
N SER A 94 20.71 -10.69 23.38
CA SER A 94 19.92 -10.18 24.52
C SER A 94 18.67 -9.41 24.11
N SER A 95 18.69 -8.75 22.94
CA SER A 95 17.54 -8.01 22.40
C SER A 95 16.49 -8.92 21.76
N LEU A 96 16.87 -10.15 21.40
CA LEU A 96 16.02 -11.11 20.69
C LEU A 96 15.32 -12.10 21.65
N THR A 97 15.22 -11.79 22.93
CA THR A 97 14.64 -12.70 23.94
C THR A 97 13.17 -13.03 23.66
N LYS A 98 12.37 -12.04 23.25
CA LYS A 98 10.94 -12.17 22.95
C LYS A 98 10.63 -12.82 21.59
N PHE A 99 11.62 -12.91 20.69
CA PHE A 99 11.42 -13.43 19.34
C PHE A 99 11.25 -14.94 19.34
N LYS A 100 10.21 -15.43 18.66
CA LYS A 100 9.94 -16.85 18.38
C LYS A 100 10.94 -17.43 17.36
N TYR A 101 11.20 -16.69 16.30
CA TYR A 101 12.14 -17.08 15.23
C TYR A 101 13.48 -16.39 15.42
N LYS A 102 14.46 -17.11 15.98
CA LYS A 102 15.82 -16.60 16.17
C LYS A 102 16.86 -17.69 16.03
N VAL A 103 18.00 -17.33 15.45
CA VAL A 103 19.20 -18.17 15.36
C VAL A 103 20.40 -17.39 15.84
N LYS A 104 21.35 -18.09 16.45
CA LYS A 104 22.61 -17.46 16.87
C LYS A 104 23.61 -17.54 15.73
N ILE A 105 24.30 -16.44 15.48
CA ILE A 105 25.33 -16.34 14.45
C ILE A 105 26.63 -15.94 15.14
N GLN A 106 27.74 -16.55 14.73
CA GLN A 106 29.08 -16.25 15.22
C GLN A 106 30.01 -15.94 14.04
N PRO A 107 31.09 -15.17 14.24
CA PRO A 107 32.16 -15.09 13.24
C PRO A 107 32.69 -16.48 12.89
N GLY A 108 32.87 -16.77 11.60
CA GLY A 108 33.26 -18.10 11.15
C GLY A 108 33.57 -18.14 9.66
N SER A 109 33.71 -19.34 9.09
CA SER A 109 34.10 -19.54 7.68
C SER A 109 32.92 -19.80 6.72
N GLY A 110 31.71 -20.01 7.21
CA GLY A 110 30.53 -20.31 6.40
C GLY A 110 30.06 -19.10 5.58
N LYS A 111 29.63 -19.31 4.34
CA LYS A 111 29.10 -18.22 3.50
C LYS A 111 27.72 -17.79 4.02
N LYS A 112 27.47 -16.48 4.15
CA LYS A 112 26.20 -15.96 4.68
C LYS A 112 24.95 -16.51 3.96
N GLY A 113 24.97 -16.59 2.63
CA GLY A 113 23.83 -17.11 1.85
C GLY A 113 23.50 -18.57 2.17
N LYS A 114 24.52 -19.41 2.44
CA LYS A 114 24.29 -20.79 2.87
C LYS A 114 23.65 -20.83 4.26
N CYS A 115 24.15 -20.03 5.19
CA CYS A 115 23.58 -19.96 6.54
C CYS A 115 22.13 -19.47 6.55
N ILE A 116 21.78 -18.53 5.67
CA ILE A 116 20.40 -18.07 5.49
C ILE A 116 19.52 -19.22 4.99
N ASN A 117 19.95 -19.94 3.94
CA ASN A 117 19.22 -21.11 3.43
C ASN A 117 19.02 -22.18 4.49
N ASP A 118 20.08 -22.52 5.23
CA ASP A 118 20.04 -23.52 6.29
C ASP A 118 19.08 -23.09 7.43
N THR A 119 18.99 -21.78 7.71
CA THR A 119 18.06 -21.22 8.70
C THR A 119 16.61 -21.32 8.24
N LEU A 120 16.31 -20.92 7.01
CA LEU A 120 14.95 -21.01 6.45
C LEU A 120 14.49 -22.47 6.39
N ASN A 121 15.37 -23.37 5.94
CA ASN A 121 15.09 -24.81 5.90
C ASN A 121 14.83 -25.39 7.29
N TYR A 122 15.57 -24.94 8.31
CA TYR A 122 15.33 -25.37 9.69
C TYR A 122 13.93 -24.98 10.18
N PHE A 123 13.54 -23.71 10.01
CA PHE A 123 12.23 -23.25 10.46
C PHE A 123 11.08 -23.84 9.64
N ALA A 124 11.26 -24.05 8.32
CA ALA A 124 10.24 -24.68 7.48
C ALA A 124 9.93 -26.13 7.87
N ASN A 125 10.87 -26.82 8.54
CA ASN A 125 10.79 -28.27 8.81
C ASN A 125 10.76 -28.63 10.31
N ARG A 126 10.74 -27.66 11.24
CA ARG A 126 10.65 -27.98 12.69
C ARG A 126 9.27 -28.53 13.06
N LYS A 127 8.96 -28.69 14.35
CA LYS A 127 7.63 -29.15 14.78
C LYS A 127 6.56 -28.07 14.51
N MET A 128 5.42 -28.49 13.95
CA MET A 128 4.26 -27.65 13.64
C MET A 128 3.08 -28.04 14.54
N ASP A 129 2.27 -27.07 14.96
CA ASP A 129 0.94 -27.30 15.53
C ASP A 129 -0.13 -27.04 14.46
N PRO A 130 -0.80 -28.08 13.94
CA PRO A 130 -1.90 -27.91 12.98
C PRO A 130 -3.18 -27.36 13.64
N SER A 131 -3.26 -27.34 14.96
CA SER A 131 -4.47 -26.93 15.70
C SER A 131 -4.54 -25.42 15.90
N HIS A 132 -3.47 -24.68 15.60
CA HIS A 132 -3.35 -23.23 15.81
C HIS A 132 -3.65 -22.81 17.26
N THR A 133 -3.21 -23.62 18.22
CA THR A 133 -3.47 -23.40 19.66
C THR A 133 -2.21 -23.05 20.43
N ASP A 134 -1.10 -23.71 20.11
CA ASP A 134 0.16 -23.53 20.81
C ASP A 134 0.98 -22.42 20.15
N THR A 135 1.18 -21.32 20.87
CA THR A 135 1.95 -20.15 20.39
C THR A 135 3.46 -20.40 20.31
N ASP A 136 3.98 -21.43 20.99
CA ASP A 136 5.41 -21.76 20.95
C ASP A 136 5.78 -22.66 19.76
N LEU A 137 4.80 -23.37 19.19
CA LEU A 137 4.95 -24.16 17.97
C LEU A 137 4.60 -23.33 16.73
N ASP A 138 5.13 -23.73 15.58
CA ASP A 138 4.80 -23.05 14.32
C ASP A 138 3.37 -23.37 13.88
N TRP A 139 2.71 -22.38 13.28
CA TRP A 139 1.48 -22.59 12.54
C TRP A 139 1.71 -22.65 11.03
N GLU A 140 0.66 -23.01 10.27
CA GLU A 140 0.73 -23.18 8.82
C GLU A 140 1.00 -21.85 8.10
N ASN A 141 0.26 -20.79 8.45
CA ASN A 141 0.44 -19.43 7.94
C ASN A 141 1.87 -18.90 8.14
N GLU A 142 2.46 -19.10 9.32
CA GLU A 142 3.86 -18.72 9.62
C GLU A 142 4.84 -19.44 8.69
N ARG A 143 4.61 -20.74 8.42
CA ARG A 143 5.46 -21.54 7.52
C ARG A 143 5.35 -21.12 6.08
N ASP A 144 4.17 -20.75 5.64
CA ASP A 144 3.96 -20.34 4.26
C ASP A 144 4.70 -19.04 3.96
N ILE A 145 4.71 -18.09 4.90
CA ILE A 145 5.52 -16.88 4.82
C ILE A 145 7.03 -17.23 4.78
N LEU A 146 7.49 -18.14 5.63
CA LEU A 146 8.89 -18.58 5.63
C LEU A 146 9.32 -19.25 4.33
N LYS A 147 8.46 -20.11 3.75
CA LYS A 147 8.72 -20.78 2.47
C LYS A 147 8.67 -19.82 1.28
N GLY A 148 7.80 -18.81 1.34
CA GLY A 148 7.68 -17.77 0.31
C GLY A 148 8.86 -16.77 0.31
N THR A 149 9.61 -16.70 1.41
CA THR A 149 10.72 -15.75 1.56
C THR A 149 11.92 -16.15 0.73
N LYS A 150 12.44 -15.21 -0.09
CA LYS A 150 13.63 -15.46 -0.90
C LYS A 150 14.90 -15.22 -0.07
N PRO A 151 15.91 -16.10 -0.16
CA PRO A 151 17.16 -15.93 0.57
C PRO A 151 17.90 -14.63 0.24
N ASN A 152 17.74 -14.10 -0.98
CA ASN A 152 18.37 -12.85 -1.42
C ASN A 152 17.84 -11.63 -0.65
N ASP A 153 16.57 -11.62 -0.27
CA ASP A 153 15.96 -10.51 0.46
C ASP A 153 16.54 -10.39 1.88
N LEU A 154 16.97 -11.53 2.44
CA LEU A 154 17.62 -11.61 3.75
C LEU A 154 19.12 -11.28 3.72
N MET A 155 19.75 -11.26 2.54
CA MET A 155 21.20 -11.05 2.44
C MET A 155 21.65 -9.65 2.89
N GLY A 156 20.78 -8.65 2.75
CA GLY A 156 21.04 -7.24 3.09
C GLY A 156 21.09 -6.97 4.60
N VAL A 157 20.60 -7.90 5.41
CA VAL A 157 20.41 -7.72 6.86
C VAL A 157 21.73 -7.83 7.63
N PHE A 158 22.71 -8.57 7.08
CA PHE A 158 24.02 -8.77 7.69
C PHE A 158 25.13 -8.18 6.80
N THR A 159 25.97 -7.34 7.40
CA THR A 159 27.11 -6.69 6.73
C THR A 159 28.30 -7.63 6.53
N VAL A 160 28.36 -8.74 7.28
CA VAL A 160 29.50 -9.69 7.26
C VAL A 160 29.32 -10.83 6.25
N SER A 161 30.37 -11.14 5.48
CA SER A 161 30.31 -12.14 4.42
C SER A 161 30.43 -13.60 4.90
N LYS A 162 31.14 -13.82 6.01
CA LYS A 162 31.41 -15.16 6.55
C LYS A 162 30.98 -15.29 8.01
N VAL A 163 30.17 -16.29 8.28
CA VAL A 163 29.54 -16.55 9.57
C VAL A 163 29.41 -18.05 9.83
N LYS A 164 29.34 -18.41 11.11
CA LYS A 164 28.95 -19.74 11.60
C LYS A 164 27.52 -19.63 12.14
N LEU A 165 26.62 -20.44 11.58
CA LEU A 165 25.25 -20.58 12.06
C LEU A 165 25.19 -21.53 13.25
N MET A 166 24.44 -21.17 14.29
CA MET A 166 24.14 -22.01 15.45
C MET A 166 22.62 -22.18 15.55
N LEU A 167 22.12 -23.34 15.09
CA LEU A 167 20.69 -23.68 15.14
C LEU A 167 20.27 -24.13 16.55
N PRO A 168 19.05 -23.78 17.01
CA PRO A 168 18.50 -24.31 18.25
C PRO A 168 18.40 -25.84 18.19
N GLY A 169 18.96 -26.54 19.18
CA GLY A 169 18.96 -28.00 19.22
C GLY A 169 20.16 -28.69 18.55
N GLY A 170 21.15 -27.95 18.08
CA GLY A 170 22.52 -28.43 17.81
C GLY A 170 22.63 -29.64 16.87
N GLN A 171 22.68 -29.41 15.55
CA GLN A 171 23.19 -30.41 14.61
C GLN A 171 24.43 -29.91 13.88
N ASP A 172 25.56 -29.92 14.60
CA ASP A 172 26.91 -29.95 14.01
C ASP A 172 27.18 -31.36 13.41
N LYS A 173 26.36 -31.80 12.44
CA LYS A 173 26.57 -33.07 11.72
C LYS A 173 27.34 -32.93 10.40
N ALA A 174 27.90 -31.76 10.09
CA ALA A 174 28.56 -31.51 8.81
C ALA A 174 30.09 -31.67 8.81
N ALA A 175 30.74 -32.06 9.93
CA ALA A 175 32.20 -32.09 10.02
C ALA A 175 32.85 -33.47 10.29
N LYS A 176 32.09 -34.59 10.24
CA LYS A 176 32.63 -35.93 10.56
C LYS A 176 32.96 -36.84 9.36
N ASN A 177 32.80 -36.38 8.11
CA ASN A 177 33.11 -37.20 6.92
C ASN A 177 34.25 -36.62 6.07
N ALA A 178 35.39 -36.28 6.68
CA ALA A 178 36.64 -36.12 5.94
C ALA A 178 37.49 -37.39 6.16
N PRO A 179 37.79 -38.18 5.10
CA PRO A 179 38.62 -39.37 5.25
C PRO A 179 40.05 -38.96 5.61
N ALA A 180 40.57 -39.51 6.70
CA ALA A 180 41.96 -39.34 7.12
C ALA A 180 42.90 -39.85 6.01
N LYS A 181 43.65 -38.94 5.37
CA LYS A 181 44.75 -39.30 4.47
C LYS A 181 45.82 -40.02 5.31
N ARG A 182 45.85 -41.36 5.20
CA ARG A 182 46.98 -42.19 5.63
C ARG A 182 48.19 -41.80 4.78
N GLY A 183 49.16 -41.12 5.39
CA GLY A 183 50.46 -40.88 4.79
C GLY A 183 51.18 -42.21 4.53
N LYS A 184 51.63 -42.42 3.29
CA LYS A 184 52.63 -43.44 2.99
C LYS A 184 54.01 -42.86 3.36
N ARG A 185 54.67 -43.51 4.31
CA ARG A 185 56.14 -43.53 4.39
C ARG A 185 56.67 -44.46 3.30
#